data_AF-A0A8S3TJC2-F1
#
_entry.id   AF-A0A8S3TJC2-F1
#
_cell.length_a   1.000
_cell.length_b   1.000
_cell.length_c   1.000
_cell.angle_alpha   90.00
_cell.angle_beta   90.00
_cell.angle_gamma   90.00
#
_symmetry.space_group_name_H-M   'P 1'
#
loop_
_entity.id
_entity.type
_entity.pdbx_description
1 polymer ?
#
loop_
_entity_poly.entity_id
_entity_poly.type
_entity_poly.pdbx_seq_one_letter_code
_entity_poly.pdbx_strand_id
1 'polypeptide(L)'
;MSCCTNIMRKIQAKKIEVDDLGKAKQFRLFSIARPHMRSFHASWFCFFVAFTSWFGIQPLLPTIRKELELSKTDLANSGIASVAATIAVRVIIGPMCDKFGPRKIMCSLLITGAIPMALAGLIKTGTGLIVLRLFVGILGGTFVPCQFWTSAMYNYYL
;
A
#
# COMPACT_ATOMS: atom_id res chain seq x y z
N MET A 1 38.55 2.39 15.66
CA MET A 1 37.29 2.22 14.89
C MET A 1 36.42 1.02 15.29
N SER A 2 36.94 -0.05 15.93
CA SER A 2 36.17 -1.26 16.26
C SER A 2 35.13 -1.11 17.40
N CYS A 3 35.32 -0.16 18.31
CA CYS A 3 34.41 0.06 19.45
C CYS A 3 33.03 0.63 19.03
N CYS A 4 33.01 1.56 18.07
CA CYS A 4 31.76 2.20 17.60
C CYS A 4 30.87 1.22 16.82
N THR A 5 31.47 0.29 16.08
CA THR A 5 30.76 -0.80 15.38
C THR A 5 30.11 -1.79 16.35
N ASN A 6 30.75 -2.06 17.49
CA ASN A 6 30.19 -2.94 18.53
C ASN A 6 29.06 -2.28 19.35
N ILE A 7 29.11 -0.96 19.54
CA ILE A 7 28.00 -0.22 20.17
C ILE A 7 26.80 -0.12 19.23
N MET A 8 27.03 0.14 17.93
CA MET A 8 25.95 0.10 16.94
C MET A 8 25.33 -1.30 16.78
N ARG A 9 26.11 -2.39 16.95
CA ARG A 9 25.60 -3.77 17.04
C ARG A 9 24.81 -4.05 18.31
N LYS A 10 25.11 -3.40 19.44
CA LYS A 10 24.34 -3.55 20.69
C LYS A 10 23.04 -2.75 20.71
N ILE A 11 22.95 -1.68 19.92
CA ILE A 11 21.69 -0.97 19.63
C ILE A 11 20.83 -1.76 18.61
N GLN A 12 21.43 -2.68 17.85
CA GLN A 12 20.73 -3.58 16.94
C GLN A 12 20.10 -4.77 17.69
N ALA A 13 18.77 -4.72 17.77
CA ALA A 13 17.86 -5.85 17.98
C ALA A 13 17.96 -6.58 19.33
N LYS A 14 16.92 -6.38 20.16
CA LYS A 14 16.36 -7.52 20.90
C LYS A 14 16.01 -8.57 19.83
N LYS A 15 16.92 -9.53 19.61
CA LYS A 15 16.85 -10.52 18.54
C LYS A 15 15.51 -11.25 18.65
N ILE A 16 14.64 -11.03 17.68
CA ILE A 16 13.38 -11.77 17.61
C ILE A 16 13.76 -13.22 17.33
N GLU A 17 13.17 -14.14 18.08
CA GLU A 17 13.41 -15.55 17.83
C GLU A 17 12.86 -15.92 16.46
N VAL A 18 13.70 -16.56 15.64
CA VAL A 18 13.36 -16.97 14.28
C VAL A 18 13.43 -18.49 14.16
N ASP A 19 12.65 -19.05 13.24
CA ASP A 19 12.73 -20.46 12.86
C ASP A 19 13.88 -20.72 11.85
N ASP A 20 14.01 -21.98 11.43
CA ASP A 20 15.05 -22.41 10.47
C ASP A 20 14.88 -21.78 9.08
N LEU A 21 13.68 -21.27 8.77
CA LEU A 21 13.36 -20.53 7.55
C LEU A 21 13.58 -19.01 7.70
N GLY A 22 14.05 -18.58 8.87
CA GLY A 22 14.29 -17.18 9.19
C GLY A 22 13.01 -16.37 9.43
N LYS A 23 11.86 -16.99 9.70
CA LYS A 23 10.60 -16.31 10.05
C LYS A 23 10.49 -16.09 11.55
N ALA A 24 9.89 -14.98 11.96
CA ALA A 24 9.71 -14.66 13.38
C ALA A 24 8.69 -15.61 14.04
N LYS A 25 9.10 -16.20 15.18
CA LYS A 25 8.27 -17.02 16.08
C LYS A 25 7.55 -16.20 17.16
N GLN A 26 7.81 -14.90 17.24
CA GLN A 26 7.13 -14.02 18.19
C GLN A 26 6.74 -12.71 17.52
N PHE A 27 5.51 -12.26 17.75
CA PHE A 27 5.02 -10.97 17.30
C PHE A 27 5.09 -9.94 18.45
N ARG A 28 5.91 -8.90 18.29
CA ARG A 28 6.14 -7.88 19.33
C ARG A 28 5.69 -6.51 18.82
N LEU A 29 4.39 -6.20 18.95
CA LEU A 29 3.76 -5.03 18.33
C LEU A 29 4.49 -3.68 18.53
N PHE A 30 5.06 -3.43 19.71
CA PHE A 30 5.75 -2.17 20.02
C PHE A 30 7.25 -2.17 19.68
N SER A 31 7.76 -3.23 19.07
CA SER A 31 9.18 -3.34 18.69
C SER A 31 9.39 -2.84 17.26
N ILE A 32 10.49 -2.11 17.03
CA ILE A 32 10.91 -1.68 15.67
C ILE A 32 12.16 -2.49 15.23
N ALA A 33 12.35 -3.69 15.80
CA ALA A 33 13.49 -4.54 15.48
C ALA A 33 13.49 -4.97 14.01
N ARG A 34 14.69 -5.02 13.42
CA ARG A 34 14.91 -5.47 12.03
C ARG A 34 15.11 -7.00 12.00
N PRO A 35 14.73 -7.68 10.91
CA PRO A 35 13.98 -7.17 9.76
C PRO A 35 12.45 -7.25 9.92
N HIS A 36 11.94 -8.15 10.77
CA HIS A 36 10.52 -8.52 10.85
C HIS A 36 9.61 -7.36 11.22
N MET A 37 9.80 -6.76 12.39
CA MET A 37 8.87 -5.73 12.88
C MET A 37 8.92 -4.46 12.06
N ARG A 38 10.11 -4.05 11.59
CA ARG A 38 10.20 -2.91 10.68
C ARG A 38 9.45 -3.14 9.37
N SER A 39 9.50 -4.37 8.83
CA SER A 39 8.75 -4.72 7.62
C SER A 39 7.25 -4.71 7.87
N PHE A 40 6.80 -5.18 9.05
CA PHE A 40 5.42 -5.06 9.49
C PHE A 40 4.98 -3.60 9.60
N HIS A 41 5.72 -2.75 10.33
CA HIS A 41 5.34 -1.34 10.49
C HIS A 41 5.33 -0.59 9.15
N ALA A 42 6.26 -0.91 8.26
CA ALA A 42 6.26 -0.35 6.91
C ALA A 42 5.07 -0.84 6.08
N SER A 43 4.68 -2.12 6.19
CA SER A 43 3.60 -2.70 5.39
C SER A 43 2.25 -2.05 5.67
N TRP A 44 1.83 -2.03 6.94
CA TRP A 44 0.52 -1.49 7.30
C TRP A 44 0.48 0.03 7.11
N PHE A 45 1.58 0.74 7.38
CA PHE A 45 1.63 2.19 7.19
C PHE A 45 1.56 2.59 5.72
N CYS A 46 2.33 1.92 4.84
CA CYS A 46 2.24 2.13 3.41
C CYS A 46 0.84 1.80 2.87
N PHE A 47 0.25 0.70 3.34
CA PHE A 47 -1.12 0.33 2.97
C PHE A 47 -2.14 1.37 3.45
N PHE A 48 -2.00 1.86 4.67
CA PHE A 48 -2.87 2.90 5.22
C PHE A 48 -2.84 4.17 4.36
N VAL A 49 -1.64 4.67 4.04
CA VAL A 49 -1.47 5.83 3.15
C VAL A 49 -2.13 5.59 1.79
N ALA A 50 -1.87 4.44 1.16
CA ALA A 50 -2.47 4.10 -0.12
C ALA A 50 -4.00 4.01 -0.06
N PHE A 51 -4.54 3.43 1.02
CA PHE A 51 -5.98 3.28 1.23
C PHE A 51 -6.66 4.63 1.46
N THR A 52 -6.06 5.50 2.27
CA THR A 52 -6.53 6.88 2.46
C THR A 52 -6.52 7.65 1.15
N SER A 53 -5.49 7.52 0.32
CA SER A 53 -5.47 8.16 -1.00
C SER A 53 -6.51 7.56 -1.96
N TRP A 54 -6.72 6.25 -1.97
CA TRP A 54 -7.72 5.61 -2.83
C TRP A 54 -9.15 6.02 -2.49
N PHE A 55 -9.47 6.08 -1.18
CA PHE A 55 -10.80 6.45 -0.67
C PHE A 55 -10.97 7.95 -0.37
N GLY A 56 -9.92 8.77 -0.46
CA GLY A 56 -9.97 10.18 -0.03
C GLY A 56 -10.97 11.04 -0.81
N ILE A 57 -11.25 10.68 -2.06
CA ILE A 57 -12.24 11.38 -2.89
C ILE A 57 -13.68 11.03 -2.49
N GLN A 58 -13.94 9.86 -1.87
CA GLN A 58 -15.30 9.36 -1.62
C GLN A 58 -16.14 10.29 -0.74
N PRO A 59 -15.62 10.80 0.39
CA PRO A 59 -16.31 11.80 1.20
C PRO A 59 -16.61 13.10 0.45
N LEU A 60 -15.81 13.44 -0.57
CA LEU A 60 -15.91 14.68 -1.35
C LEU A 60 -16.81 14.55 -2.58
N LEU A 61 -17.19 13.33 -2.98
CA LEU A 61 -18.04 13.09 -4.16
C LEU A 61 -19.33 13.92 -4.18
N PRO A 62 -20.05 14.15 -3.05
CA PRO A 62 -21.24 15.02 -3.06
C PRO A 62 -20.94 16.46 -3.47
N THR A 63 -19.79 17.00 -3.06
CA THR A 63 -19.34 18.35 -3.40
C THR A 63 -18.88 18.42 -4.85
N ILE A 64 -18.00 17.48 -5.27
CA ILE A 64 -17.50 17.39 -6.65
C ILE A 64 -18.65 17.27 -7.64
N ARG A 65 -19.67 16.48 -7.30
CA ARG A 65 -20.86 16.33 -8.14
C ARG A 65 -21.60 17.65 -8.35
N LYS A 66 -21.76 18.45 -7.29
CA LYS A 66 -22.45 19.74 -7.36
C LYS A 66 -21.64 20.76 -8.16
N GLU A 67 -20.34 20.84 -7.93
CA GLU A 67 -19.46 21.82 -8.58
C GLU A 67 -19.21 21.55 -10.07
N LEU A 68 -19.15 20.27 -10.45
CA LEU A 68 -18.93 19.85 -11.84
C LEU A 68 -20.22 19.43 -12.56
N GLU A 69 -21.39 19.65 -11.92
CA GLU A 69 -22.72 19.30 -12.42
C GLU A 69 -22.83 17.85 -12.95
N LEU A 70 -22.19 16.90 -12.25
CA LEU A 70 -22.08 15.51 -12.70
C LEU A 70 -23.38 14.72 -12.55
N SER A 71 -23.62 13.82 -13.50
CA SER A 71 -24.72 12.87 -13.41
C SER A 71 -24.46 11.84 -12.31
N LYS A 72 -25.53 11.20 -11.81
CA LYS A 72 -25.39 10.05 -10.90
C LYS A 72 -24.63 8.89 -11.58
N THR A 73 -24.81 8.76 -12.89
CA THR A 73 -24.18 7.72 -13.71
C THR A 73 -22.67 7.92 -13.79
N ASP A 74 -22.18 9.16 -13.92
CA ASP A 74 -20.74 9.44 -13.95
C ASP A 74 -20.06 9.07 -12.63
N LEU A 75 -20.71 9.37 -11.51
CA LEU A 75 -20.22 8.96 -10.19
C LEU A 75 -20.15 7.44 -10.06
N ALA A 76 -21.23 6.74 -10.45
CA ALA A 76 -21.28 5.29 -10.40
C ALA A 76 -20.19 4.66 -11.30
N ASN A 77 -20.09 5.11 -12.56
CA ASN A 77 -19.09 4.66 -13.51
C ASN A 77 -17.67 4.92 -13.02
N SER A 78 -17.42 6.07 -12.37
CA SER A 78 -16.11 6.37 -11.81
C SER A 78 -15.73 5.41 -10.68
N GLY A 79 -16.70 5.05 -9.82
CA GLY A 79 -16.51 4.08 -8.76
C GLY A 79 -16.22 2.67 -9.31
N ILE A 80 -17.02 2.24 -10.30
CA ILE A 80 -16.84 0.96 -10.99
C ILE A 80 -15.46 0.89 -11.64
N ALA A 81 -15.06 1.93 -12.38
CA ALA A 81 -13.73 2.01 -13.00
C ALA A 81 -12.60 1.86 -11.98
N SER A 82 -12.71 2.53 -10.83
CA SER A 82 -11.72 2.43 -9.75
C SER A 82 -11.59 1.02 -9.20
N VAL A 83 -12.71 0.36 -8.90
CA VAL A 83 -12.72 -1.00 -8.34
C VAL A 83 -12.27 -2.04 -9.38
N ALA A 84 -12.68 -1.87 -10.64
CA ALA A 84 -12.25 -2.75 -11.73
C ALA A 84 -10.73 -2.69 -11.94
N ALA A 85 -10.15 -1.48 -11.94
CA ALA A 85 -8.69 -1.31 -11.98
C ALA A 85 -8.00 -1.98 -10.78
N THR A 86 -8.54 -1.81 -9.56
CA THR A 86 -8.01 -2.49 -8.37
C THR A 86 -7.96 -4.00 -8.54
N ILE A 87 -9.04 -4.62 -9.04
CA ILE A 87 -9.10 -6.07 -9.26
C ILE A 87 -8.03 -6.50 -10.27
N ALA A 88 -7.95 -5.81 -11.42
CA ALA A 88 -6.97 -6.12 -12.46
C ALA A 88 -5.52 -6.01 -11.95
N VAL A 89 -5.22 -4.93 -11.23
CA VAL A 89 -3.89 -4.69 -10.65
C VAL A 89 -3.54 -5.78 -9.64
N ARG A 90 -4.47 -6.21 -8.79
CA ARG A 90 -4.20 -7.27 -7.79
C ARG A 90 -3.75 -8.58 -8.43
N VAL A 91 -4.35 -8.97 -9.56
CA VAL A 91 -3.96 -10.18 -10.31
C VAL A 91 -2.53 -10.07 -10.82
N ILE A 92 -2.13 -8.90 -11.30
CA ILE A 92 -0.77 -8.66 -11.85
C ILE A 92 0.27 -8.58 -10.73
N ILE A 93 -0.07 -7.92 -9.63
CA ILE A 93 0.86 -7.59 -8.54
C ILE A 93 1.26 -8.83 -7.73
N GLY A 94 0.42 -9.86 -7.65
CA GLY A 94 0.77 -11.13 -6.99
C GLY A 94 2.07 -11.75 -7.54
N PRO A 95 2.11 -12.16 -8.82
CA PRO A 95 3.33 -12.69 -9.44
C PRO A 95 4.51 -11.71 -9.43
N MET A 96 4.24 -10.40 -9.51
CA MET A 96 5.30 -9.39 -9.42
C MET A 96 5.95 -9.34 -8.03
N CYS A 97 5.18 -9.54 -6.95
CA CYS A 97 5.72 -9.66 -5.59
C CYS A 97 6.63 -10.87 -5.46
N ASP A 98 6.27 -12.00 -6.08
CA ASP A 98 7.11 -13.21 -6.07
C ASP A 98 8.45 -12.98 -6.78
N LYS A 99 8.44 -12.27 -7.92
CA LYS A 99 9.64 -12.03 -8.74
C LYS A 99 10.55 -10.91 -8.24
N PHE A 100 9.96 -9.77 -7.85
CA PHE A 100 10.73 -8.54 -7.53
C PHE A 100 10.78 -8.23 -6.04
N GLY A 101 10.01 -8.97 -5.25
CA GLY A 101 9.87 -8.77 -3.82
C GLY A 101 8.84 -7.69 -3.47
N PRO A 102 8.15 -7.82 -2.33
CA PRO A 102 7.05 -6.95 -1.90
C PRO A 102 7.50 -5.49 -1.69
N ARG A 103 8.75 -5.26 -1.28
CA ARG A 103 9.27 -3.91 -1.01
C ARG A 103 9.28 -3.02 -2.24
N LYS A 104 9.82 -3.50 -3.35
CA LYS A 104 9.94 -2.72 -4.59
C LYS A 104 8.55 -2.44 -5.16
N ILE A 105 7.70 -3.47 -5.15
CA ILE A 105 6.33 -3.39 -5.66
C ILE A 105 5.48 -2.41 -4.84
N MET A 106 5.57 -2.43 -3.52
CA MET A 106 4.90 -1.45 -2.66
C MET A 106 5.31 -0.02 -3.02
N CYS A 107 6.63 0.25 -3.15
CA CYS A 107 7.11 1.58 -3.53
C CYS A 107 6.64 1.99 -4.93
N SER A 108 6.70 1.10 -5.91
CA SER A 108 6.24 1.37 -7.27
C SER A 108 4.77 1.75 -7.30
N LEU A 109 3.90 0.99 -6.63
CA LEU A 109 2.46 1.26 -6.57
C LEU A 109 2.17 2.63 -5.94
N LEU A 110 2.85 2.96 -4.84
CA LEU A 110 2.70 4.26 -4.17
C LEU A 110 3.12 5.42 -5.08
N ILE A 111 4.27 5.31 -5.76
CA ILE A 111 4.75 6.35 -6.67
C ILE A 111 3.77 6.51 -7.85
N THR A 112 3.36 5.40 -8.48
CA THR A 112 2.45 5.45 -9.62
C THR A 112 1.07 5.98 -9.25
N GLY A 113 0.60 5.71 -8.03
CA GLY A 113 -0.71 6.15 -7.55
C GLY A 113 -0.72 7.57 -6.96
N ALA A 114 0.43 8.08 -6.51
CA ALA A 114 0.56 9.46 -6.05
C ALA A 114 0.37 10.47 -7.18
N ILE A 115 0.83 10.15 -8.39
CA ILE A 115 0.70 10.99 -9.59
C ILE A 115 -0.77 11.31 -9.92
N PRO A 116 -1.66 10.32 -10.18
CA PRO A 116 -3.06 10.62 -10.48
C PRO A 116 -3.73 11.30 -9.28
N MET A 117 -3.40 10.93 -8.04
CA MET A 117 -3.98 11.59 -6.87
C MET A 117 -3.62 13.08 -6.80
N ALA A 118 -2.38 13.47 -7.13
CA ALA A 118 -1.98 14.88 -7.21
C ALA A 118 -2.72 15.64 -8.33
N LEU A 119 -3.06 14.96 -9.42
CA LEU A 119 -3.80 15.55 -10.55
C LEU A 119 -5.31 15.66 -10.30
N ALA A 120 -5.83 15.15 -9.18
CA ALA A 120 -7.27 15.12 -8.90
C ALA A 120 -7.94 16.51 -8.93
N GLY A 121 -7.23 17.55 -8.49
CA GLY A 121 -7.74 18.93 -8.48
C GLY A 121 -7.86 19.59 -9.86
N LEU A 122 -7.29 18.98 -10.91
CA LEU A 122 -7.35 19.52 -12.28
C LEU A 122 -8.58 19.02 -13.07
N ILE A 123 -9.34 18.08 -12.52
CA ILE A 123 -10.48 17.47 -13.19
C ILE A 123 -11.68 18.43 -13.17
N LYS A 124 -12.27 18.64 -14.36
CA LYS A 124 -13.45 19.49 -14.56
C LYS A 124 -14.62 18.79 -15.26
N THR A 125 -14.47 17.51 -15.62
CA THR A 125 -15.47 16.77 -16.41
C THR A 125 -15.71 15.37 -15.84
N GLY A 126 -16.88 14.78 -16.13
CA GLY A 126 -17.24 13.42 -15.70
C GLY A 126 -16.28 12.36 -16.25
N THR A 127 -15.91 12.45 -17.53
CA THR A 127 -14.91 11.56 -18.13
C THR A 127 -13.55 11.70 -17.44
N GLY A 128 -13.13 12.93 -17.12
CA GLY A 128 -11.90 13.17 -16.37
C GLY A 128 -11.92 12.51 -14.99
N LEU A 129 -13.06 12.55 -14.29
CA LEU A 129 -13.24 11.87 -13.01
C LEU A 129 -13.13 10.35 -13.16
N ILE A 130 -13.76 9.76 -14.18
CA ILE A 130 -13.70 8.31 -14.43
C ILE A 130 -12.25 7.87 -14.69
N VAL A 131 -11.52 8.58 -15.55
CA VAL A 131 -10.12 8.27 -15.88
C VAL A 131 -9.22 8.44 -14.65
N LEU A 132 -9.39 9.54 -13.90
CA LEU A 132 -8.68 9.74 -12.63
C LEU A 132 -8.91 8.56 -11.68
N ARG A 133 -10.18 8.19 -11.48
CA ARG A 133 -10.57 7.12 -10.56
C ARG A 133 -10.04 5.75 -10.98
N LEU A 134 -9.94 5.49 -12.28
CA LEU A 134 -9.32 4.30 -12.85
C LEU A 134 -7.84 4.19 -12.40
N PHE A 135 -7.05 5.26 -12.57
CA PHE A 135 -5.63 5.26 -12.19
C PHE A 135 -5.43 5.27 -10.68
N VAL A 136 -6.25 5.99 -9.92
CA VAL A 136 -6.21 5.95 -8.44
C VAL A 136 -6.52 4.53 -7.93
N GLY A 137 -7.28 3.73 -8.68
CA GLY A 137 -7.52 2.30 -8.39
C GLY A 137 -6.24 1.46 -8.29
N ILE A 138 -5.13 1.88 -8.92
CA ILE A 138 -3.83 1.20 -8.79
C ILE A 138 -3.39 1.10 -7.32
N LEU A 139 -3.70 2.12 -6.51
CA LEU A 139 -3.38 2.13 -5.07
C LEU A 139 -4.11 1.01 -4.32
N GLY A 140 -5.28 0.57 -4.78
CA GLY A 140 -6.00 -0.57 -4.21
C GLY A 140 -5.26 -1.90 -4.34
N GLY A 141 -4.26 -1.97 -5.22
CA GLY A 141 -3.34 -3.10 -5.38
C GLY A 141 -2.35 -3.28 -4.24
N THR A 142 -2.09 -2.22 -3.45
CA THR A 142 -1.12 -2.26 -2.31
C THR A 142 -1.51 -3.23 -1.20
N PHE A 143 -2.76 -3.69 -1.19
CA PHE A 143 -3.23 -4.77 -0.31
C PHE A 143 -2.40 -6.06 -0.48
N VAL A 144 -2.04 -6.43 -1.71
CA VAL A 144 -1.30 -7.66 -2.02
C VAL A 144 0.11 -7.66 -1.42
N PRO A 145 1.01 -6.68 -1.69
CA PRO A 145 2.33 -6.66 -1.07
C PRO A 145 2.27 -6.49 0.45
N CYS A 146 1.23 -5.85 0.99
CA CYS A 146 1.03 -5.76 2.43
C CYS A 146 0.85 -7.14 3.07
N GLN A 147 -0.06 -7.96 2.52
CA GLN A 147 -0.29 -9.33 2.98
C GLN A 147 0.93 -10.22 2.75
N PHE A 148 1.57 -10.09 1.59
CA PHE A 148 2.77 -10.85 1.24
C PHE A 148 3.90 -10.62 2.27
N TRP A 149 4.11 -9.37 2.68
CA TRP A 149 5.13 -9.03 3.68
C TRP A 149 4.89 -9.72 5.01
N THR A 150 3.64 -9.78 5.48
CA THR A 150 3.31 -10.45 6.74
C THR A 150 3.51 -11.96 6.64
N SER A 151 3.06 -12.60 5.56
CA SER A 151 3.18 -14.05 5.38
C SER A 151 4.62 -14.52 5.17
N ALA A 152 5.47 -13.68 4.58
CA ALA A 152 6.88 -13.97 4.37
C ALA A 152 7.72 -13.83 5.66
N MET A 153 7.35 -12.92 6.56
CA MET A 153 8.17 -12.55 7.72
C MET A 153 7.82 -13.29 9.01
N TYR A 154 6.64 -13.90 9.10
CA TYR A 154 6.08 -14.46 10.32
C TYR A 154 5.66 -15.92 10.12
N ASN A 155 5.91 -16.75 11.14
CA ASN A 155 5.45 -18.13 11.13
C ASN A 155 3.93 -18.18 11.42
N TYR A 156 3.25 -19.23 10.95
CA TYR A 156 1.83 -19.48 11.18
C TYR A 156 1.54 -20.03 12.58
N TYR A 157 2.56 -20.52 13.30
CA TYR A 157 2.46 -21.01 14.69
C TYR A 157 2.67 -19.91 15.76
N LEU A 158 2.47 -18.65 15.39
CA LEU A 158 2.58 -17.51 16.29
C LEU A 158 1.45 -17.45 17.33
#